data_AF-A0A0M3JIL7-F1
#
_entry.id   AF-A0A0M3JIL7-F1
#
_cell.length_a   1.000
_cell.length_b   1.000
_cell.length_c   1.000
_cell.angle_alpha   90.00
_cell.angle_beta   90.00
_cell.angle_gamma   90.00
#
_symmetry.space_group_name_H-M   'P 1'
#
loop_
_entity.id
_entity.type
_entity.pdbx_description
1 polymer ?
#
loop_
_entity_poly.entity_id
_entity_poly.type
_entity_poly.pdbx_seq_one_letter_code
_entity_poly.pdbx_strand_id
1 'polypeptide(L)'
;MKFVDGLMIHSGQPVNDYIQQAVRHVQLRQGVLGIKVKIMLPHDPKGQMGPRLALPDQIHIQEPIEAPKPAMPYSEHRQDKKEMMPPVPGQGPPMTGY
;
A
#
# COMPACT_ATOMS: atom_id res chain seq x y z
N MET A 1 12.41 -38.54 7.73
CA MET A 1 13.00 -37.37 8.40
C MET A 1 12.19 -36.13 8.05
N LYS A 2 12.12 -35.12 8.93
CA LYS A 2 11.41 -33.85 8.70
C LYS A 2 12.39 -32.71 8.93
N PHE A 3 12.61 -31.88 7.92
CA PHE A 3 13.41 -30.66 8.01
C PHE A 3 12.46 -29.48 7.91
N VAL A 4 12.62 -28.49 8.79
CA VAL A 4 11.80 -27.28 8.82
C VAL A 4 12.74 -26.12 9.11
N ASP A 5 12.55 -25.04 8.38
CA ASP A 5 13.23 -23.77 8.61
C ASP A 5 12.21 -22.63 8.39
N GLY A 6 12.34 -21.56 9.17
CA GLY A 6 11.43 -20.42 9.15
C GLY A 6 10.00 -20.70 9.65
N LEU A 7 9.06 -19.87 9.20
CA LEU A 7 7.63 -19.94 9.53
C LEU A 7 6.89 -20.85 8.54
N MET A 8 5.98 -21.67 9.05
CA MET A 8 5.12 -22.53 8.21
C MET A 8 3.72 -22.67 8.81
N ILE A 9 2.71 -22.16 8.09
CA ILE A 9 1.30 -22.29 8.48
C ILE A 9 0.78 -23.69 8.13
N HIS A 10 -0.17 -24.22 8.91
CA HIS A 10 -0.72 -25.57 8.71
C HIS A 10 -2.25 -25.63 8.69
N SER A 11 -2.93 -24.51 8.95
CA SER A 11 -4.40 -24.43 9.07
C SER A 11 -4.98 -23.18 8.41
N GLY A 12 -6.29 -23.25 8.11
CA GLY A 12 -7.06 -22.14 7.54
C GLY A 12 -6.87 -21.95 6.04
N GLN A 13 -7.56 -20.94 5.51
CA GLN A 13 -7.46 -20.55 4.10
C GLN A 13 -6.04 -20.15 3.65
N PRO A 14 -5.19 -19.51 4.48
CA PRO A 14 -3.83 -19.16 4.08
C PRO A 14 -2.97 -20.35 3.64
N VAL A 15 -3.28 -21.57 4.07
CA VAL A 15 -2.58 -22.78 3.58
C VAL A 15 -2.72 -22.94 2.06
N ASN A 16 -3.90 -22.67 1.51
CA ASN A 16 -4.15 -22.83 0.08
C ASN A 16 -3.50 -21.73 -0.74
N ASP A 17 -3.43 -20.52 -0.18
CA ASP A 17 -2.95 -19.35 -0.90
C ASP A 17 -1.42 -19.23 -0.81
N TYR A 18 -0.85 -19.45 0.38
CA TYR A 18 0.58 -19.22 0.66
C TYR A 18 1.46 -20.47 0.50
N ILE A 19 0.92 -21.69 0.58
CA ILE A 19 1.75 -22.89 0.65
C ILE A 19 1.71 -23.64 -0.66
N GLN A 20 2.85 -23.68 -1.32
CA GLN A 20 3.06 -24.59 -2.44
C GLN A 20 3.64 -25.90 -1.90
N GLN A 21 2.98 -27.01 -2.25
CA GLN A 21 3.42 -28.34 -1.86
C GLN A 21 3.63 -29.23 -3.09
N ALA A 22 4.68 -30.04 -3.04
CA ALA A 22 4.96 -31.04 -4.06
C ALA A 22 5.36 -32.36 -3.40
N VAL A 23 4.86 -33.47 -3.95
CA VAL A 23 5.23 -34.82 -3.55
C VAL A 23 5.82 -35.53 -4.77
N ARG A 24 7.00 -36.11 -4.61
CA ARG A 24 7.67 -36.89 -5.65
C ARG A 24 8.31 -38.14 -5.05
N HIS A 25 8.54 -39.12 -5.90
CA HIS A 25 9.13 -40.40 -5.53
C HIS A 25 10.47 -40.57 -6.25
N VAL A 26 11.48 -41.04 -5.52
CA VAL A 26 12.80 -41.36 -6.05
C VAL A 26 13.02 -42.85 -5.90
N GLN A 27 13.32 -43.54 -7.01
CA GLN A 27 13.66 -44.96 -6.98
C GLN A 27 15.14 -45.12 -6.60
N LEU A 28 15.40 -45.92 -5.57
CA LEU A 28 16.73 -46.33 -5.12
C LEU A 28 16.86 -47.84 -5.30
N ARG A 29 18.09 -48.36 -5.27
CA ARG A 29 18.33 -49.81 -5.36
C ARG A 29 17.62 -50.61 -4.26
N GLN A 30 17.45 -50.01 -3.07
CA GLN A 30 16.82 -50.64 -1.90
C GLN A 30 15.29 -50.45 -1.83
N GLY A 31 14.69 -49.67 -2.76
CA GLY A 31 13.26 -49.36 -2.73
C GLY A 31 12.93 -47.94 -3.19
N VAL A 32 11.76 -47.42 -2.81
CA VAL A 32 11.29 -46.09 -3.22
C VAL A 32 11.31 -45.12 -2.03
N LEU A 33 11.91 -43.95 -2.21
CA LEU A 33 11.91 -42.87 -1.23
C LEU A 33 10.92 -41.77 -1.64
N GLY A 34 9.99 -41.43 -0.75
CA GLY A 34 9.06 -40.31 -0.95
C GLY A 34 9.63 -39.00 -0.43
N ILE A 35 9.62 -37.96 -1.26
CA ILE A 35 10.01 -36.60 -0.89
C ILE A 35 8.76 -35.73 -0.92
N LYS A 36 8.48 -35.03 0.18
CA LYS A 36 7.44 -34.02 0.28
C LYS A 36 8.09 -32.69 0.64
N VAL A 37 7.90 -31.69 -0.21
CA VAL A 37 8.37 -30.32 0.00
C VAL A 37 7.17 -29.42 0.18
N LYS A 38 7.22 -28.55 1.19
CA LYS A 38 6.26 -27.46 1.41
C LYS A 38 7.05 -26.16 1.48
N ILE A 39 6.66 -25.18 0.67
CA ILE A 39 7.29 -23.85 0.60
C ILE A 39 6.21 -22.82 0.91
N MET A 40 6.43 -21.99 1.92
CA MET A 40 5.60 -20.84 2.22
C MET A 40 6.11 -19.65 1.42
N LEU A 41 5.26 -19.08 0.57
CA LEU A 41 5.59 -17.93 -0.27
C LEU A 41 5.59 -16.62 0.55
N PRO A 42 6.42 -15.63 0.20
CA PRO A 42 6.31 -14.30 0.78
C PRO A 42 5.06 -13.58 0.29
N HIS A 43 4.53 -12.65 1.10
CA HIS A 43 3.47 -11.76 0.67
C HIS A 43 4.00 -10.77 -0.38
N ASP A 44 3.31 -10.64 -1.52
CA ASP A 44 3.66 -9.69 -2.58
C ASP A 44 2.41 -8.93 -3.05
N PRO A 45 2.32 -7.61 -2.83
CA PRO A 45 1.16 -6.81 -3.24
C PRO A 45 0.95 -6.79 -4.76
N LYS A 46 2.00 -7.02 -5.57
CA LYS A 46 1.88 -7.12 -7.04
C LYS A 46 1.34 -8.48 -7.48
N GLY A 47 1.54 -9.51 -6.66
CA GLY A 47 1.06 -10.87 -6.91
C GLY A 47 1.83 -11.64 -7.97
N GLN A 48 3.13 -11.35 -8.14
CA GLN A 48 3.95 -12.06 -9.14
C GLN A 48 4.58 -13.31 -8.52
N MET A 49 5.17 -13.17 -7.34
CA MET A 49 5.91 -14.26 -6.68
C MET A 49 5.17 -14.87 -5.49
N GLY A 50 4.05 -14.27 -5.07
CA GLY A 50 3.29 -14.73 -3.93
C GLY A 50 1.88 -14.13 -3.89
N PRO A 51 1.10 -14.44 -2.84
CA PRO A 51 -0.27 -13.97 -2.73
C PRO A 51 -0.37 -12.45 -2.52
N ARG A 52 -1.34 -11.82 -3.19
CA ARG A 52 -1.70 -10.41 -3.03
C ARG A 52 -2.42 -10.10 -1.73
N LEU A 53 -3.11 -11.08 -1.17
CA LEU A 53 -3.87 -10.93 0.07
C LEU A 53 -2.90 -11.14 1.22
N ALA A 54 -2.75 -10.15 2.10
CA ALA A 54 -1.95 -10.28 3.31
C ALA A 54 -2.53 -11.35 4.24
N LEU A 55 -1.69 -11.86 5.15
CA LEU A 55 -2.17 -12.76 6.19
C LEU A 55 -3.25 -12.07 7.03
N PRO A 56 -4.31 -12.80 7.43
CA PRO A 56 -5.48 -12.20 8.09
C PRO A 56 -5.16 -11.62 9.47
N ASP A 57 -4.08 -12.06 10.09
CA ASP A 57 -3.56 -11.61 11.38
C ASP A 57 -2.49 -10.50 11.24
N GLN A 58 -2.01 -10.22 10.03
CA GLN A 58 -1.00 -9.18 9.81
C GLN A 58 -1.66 -7.80 9.65
N ILE A 59 -1.61 -7.01 10.74
CA ILE A 59 -2.14 -5.64 10.76
C ILE A 59 -0.97 -4.65 10.57
N HIS A 60 -1.09 -3.78 9.56
CA HIS A 60 -0.13 -2.69 9.35
C HIS A 60 -0.66 -1.40 9.95
N ILE A 61 -0.07 -0.96 11.05
CA ILE A 61 -0.42 0.31 11.71
C ILE A 61 0.34 1.43 10.99
N GLN A 62 -0.40 2.40 10.45
CA GLN A 62 0.22 3.59 9.84
C GLN A 62 0.58 4.59 10.92
N GLU A 63 1.77 5.18 10.82
CA GLU A 63 2.18 6.27 11.71
C GLU A 63 1.34 7.52 11.41
N PRO A 64 0.87 8.23 12.45
CA PRO A 64 0.11 9.44 12.25
C PRO A 64 0.99 10.53 11.64
N ILE A 65 0.45 11.24 10.65
CA ILE A 65 1.10 12.44 10.11
C ILE A 65 1.03 13.51 11.21
N GLU A 66 2.18 14.05 11.61
CA GLU A 66 2.23 15.14 12.58
C GLU A 66 1.51 16.38 12.03
N ALA A 67 0.33 16.66 12.56
CA ALA A 67 -0.35 17.91 12.28
C ALA A 67 0.36 19.06 13.02
N PRO A 68 0.66 20.18 12.36
CA PRO A 68 1.17 21.35 13.06
C PRO A 68 0.13 21.80 14.09
N LYS A 69 0.52 21.83 15.37
CA LYS A 69 -0.37 22.32 16.43
C LYS A 69 -0.68 23.80 16.15
N PRO A 70 -1.95 24.18 15.93
CA PRO A 70 -2.28 25.57 15.68
C PRO A 70 -2.00 26.37 16.96
N ALA A 71 -1.10 27.35 16.87
CA ALA A 71 -0.76 28.21 18.01
C ALA A 71 -1.90 29.19 18.37
N MET A 72 -2.70 29.57 17.37
CA MET A 72 -3.83 30.50 17.49
C MET A 72 -4.95 30.09 16.54
N PRO A 73 -6.22 30.41 16.84
CA PRO A 73 -7.32 30.20 15.91
C PRO A 73 -7.12 31.06 14.65
N TYR A 74 -7.24 30.46 13.47
CA TYR A 74 -7.20 31.15 12.18
C TYR A 74 -8.48 30.82 11.40
N SER A 75 -8.94 31.73 10.54
CA SER A 75 -10.06 31.51 9.63
C SER A 75 -9.56 31.41 8.18
N GLU A 76 -9.88 30.30 7.52
CA GLU A 76 -9.68 30.16 6.07
C GLU A 76 -10.96 30.55 5.33
N HIS A 77 -10.97 31.72 4.67
CA HIS A 77 -12.01 32.05 3.70
C HIS A 77 -11.55 31.59 2.32
N ARG A 78 -12.16 30.52 1.80
CA ARG A 78 -11.96 30.07 0.42
C ARG A 78 -12.65 31.09 -0.51
N GLN A 79 -11.90 32.07 -1.02
CA GLN A 79 -12.41 32.99 -2.05
C GLN A 79 -12.00 32.45 -3.42
N ASP A 80 -12.99 32.16 -4.26
CA ASP A 80 -12.76 31.91 -5.69
C ASP A 80 -12.06 33.14 -6.28
N LYS A 81 -10.97 32.91 -7.02
CA LYS A 81 -10.16 33.97 -7.65
C LYS A 81 -11.06 34.87 -8.50
N LYS A 82 -11.38 36.08 -8.02
CA LYS A 82 -11.80 37.15 -8.91
C LYS A 82 -10.59 37.55 -9.73
N GLU A 83 -10.64 37.22 -11.02
CA GLU A 83 -9.72 37.72 -12.03
C GLU A 83 -9.61 39.24 -11.92
N MET A 84 -8.41 39.70 -11.59
CA MET A 84 -8.08 41.11 -11.45
C MET A 84 -7.70 41.63 -12.84
N MET A 85 -8.66 42.19 -13.58
CA MET A 85 -8.33 43.01 -14.75
C MET A 85 -7.55 44.25 -14.29
N PRO A 86 -6.45 44.64 -14.98
CA PRO A 86 -5.72 45.84 -14.62
C PRO A 86 -6.53 47.11 -14.97
N PRO A 87 -6.42 48.18 -14.18
CA PRO A 87 -7.08 49.45 -14.47
C PRO A 87 -6.45 50.12 -15.70
N VAL A 88 -7.28 50.51 -16.66
CA VAL A 88 -6.89 51.30 -17.83
C VAL A 88 -6.57 52.73 -17.39
N PRO A 89 -5.38 53.29 -17.71
CA PRO A 89 -5.05 54.66 -17.32
C PRO A 89 -5.48 55.68 -18.39
N GLY A 90 -6.28 56.66 -17.98
CA GLY A 90 -6.32 58.00 -18.58
C GLY A 90 -7.59 58.39 -19.32
N GLN A 91 -8.32 59.36 -18.75
CA GLN A 91 -8.85 60.53 -19.47
C GLN A 91 -9.32 61.57 -18.43
N GLY A 92 -8.78 62.79 -18.56
CA GLY A 92 -8.82 63.88 -17.56
C GLY A 92 -10.17 64.60 -17.41
N PRO A 93 -10.26 65.54 -16.46
CA PRO A 93 -11.52 66.21 -16.11
C PRO A 93 -11.95 67.23 -17.19
N PRO A 94 -13.24 67.30 -17.58
CA PRO A 94 -13.72 68.39 -18.42
C PRO A 94 -13.83 69.70 -17.64
N MET A 95 -13.31 70.75 -18.26
CA MET A 95 -13.27 72.14 -17.79
C MET A 95 -14.66 72.74 -17.53
N THR A 96 -14.74 73.54 -16.46
CA THR A 96 -15.85 74.41 -16.07
C THR A 96 -16.06 75.54 -17.09
N GLY A 97 -17.31 75.79 -17.48
CA GLY A 97 -17.69 76.93 -18.32
C GLY A 97 -19.16 77.32 -18.16
N TYR A 98 -19.34 78.50 -17.55
CA TYR A 98 -20.55 79.32 -17.30
C TYR A 98 -21.63 78.79 -16.34
#